data_AF-A0A822HCR0-F1
#
_entry.id   AF-A0A822HCR0-F1
#
_cell.length_a   1.000
_cell.length_b   1.000
_cell.length_c   1.000
_cell.angle_alpha   90.00
_cell.angle_beta   90.00
_cell.angle_gamma   90.00
#
_symmetry.space_group_name_H-M   'P 1'
#
loop_
_entity.id
_entity.type
_entity.pdbx_description
1 polymer ?
#
loop_
_entity_poly.entity_id
_entity_poly.type
_entity_poly.pdbx_seq_one_letter_code
_entity_poly.pdbx_strand_id
1 'polypeptide(L)' 'NSLELGWDCLGYIKYFDGNMCTSRGELLVIKNAVCLHEEDAGILWKHTDRRLNNPEVRRSRRLVISSIATIENYEYGFFW' A
#
# COMPACT_ATOMS: atom_id res chain seq x y z
N ASN A 1 7.85 3.76 -10.78
CA ASN A 1 8.97 2.80 -10.58
C ASN A 1 8.40 1.39 -10.66
N SER A 2 9.23 0.39 -10.96
CA SER A 2 8.83 -1.01 -10.84
C SER A 2 9.10 -1.48 -9.42
N LEU A 3 8.06 -1.73 -8.63
CA LEU A 3 8.19 -2.01 -7.20
C LEU A 3 8.57 -3.48 -6.95
N GLU A 4 9.43 -3.70 -5.96
CA GLU A 4 9.93 -5.01 -5.58
C GLU A 4 9.41 -5.49 -4.21
N LEU A 5 9.15 -6.80 -4.13
CA LEU A 5 8.68 -7.43 -2.90
C LEU A 5 9.81 -7.50 -1.87
N GLY A 6 9.53 -7.04 -0.65
CA GLY A 6 10.49 -7.03 0.45
C GLY A 6 11.44 -5.83 0.46
N TRP A 7 11.37 -4.96 -0.54
CA TRP A 7 12.14 -3.71 -0.62
C TRP A 7 11.18 -2.52 -0.56
N ASP A 8 10.39 -2.31 -1.61
CA ASP A 8 9.44 -1.21 -1.69
C ASP A 8 8.12 -1.51 -0.98
N CYS A 9 7.64 -2.76 -1.06
CA CYS A 9 6.40 -3.20 -0.42
C CYS A 9 6.64 -4.49 0.38
N LEU A 10 6.19 -4.51 1.64
CA LEU A 10 6.39 -5.62 2.57
C LEU A 10 5.07 -6.29 2.96
N GLY A 11 5.09 -7.62 3.07
CA GLY A 11 3.92 -8.42 3.47
C GLY A 11 3.36 -9.23 2.30
N TYR A 12 2.04 -9.40 2.27
CA TYR A 12 1.37 -10.08 1.18
C TYR A 12 0.87 -9.05 0.16
N ILE A 13 1.58 -8.96 -0.96
CA ILE A 13 1.40 -7.88 -1.92
C ILE A 13 0.74 -8.37 -3.19
N LYS A 14 -0.27 -7.63 -3.66
CA LYS A 14 -0.77 -7.71 -5.02
C LYS A 14 -0.21 -6.56 -5.84
N TYR A 15 0.45 -6.88 -6.94
CA TYR A 15 0.97 -5.88 -7.88
C TYR A 15 0.06 -5.71 -9.09
N PHE A 16 0.08 -4.50 -9.65
CA PHE A 16 -0.55 -4.14 -10.92
C PHE A 16 0.47 -3.47 -11.83
N ASP A 17 0.44 -3.85 -13.11
CA ASP A 17 1.26 -3.22 -14.14
C ASP A 17 0.61 -1.90 -14.61
N GLY A 18 1.45 -0.91 -14.92
CA GLY A 18 1.03 0.34 -15.55
C GLY A 18 1.31 0.29 -17.05
N ASN A 19 0.29 0.52 -17.87
CA ASN A 19 0.44 0.62 -19.33
C ASN A 19 0.48 2.10 -19.74
N MET A 20 1.55 2.49 -20.42
CA MET A 20 1.81 3.84 -20.90
C MET A 20 2.04 3.84 -22.41
N CYS A 21 2.01 5.01 -23.02
CA CYS A 21 2.27 5.21 -24.44
C CYS A 21 3.63 5.90 -24.63
N THR A 22 4.47 5.39 -25.52
CA THR A 22 5.71 6.08 -25.91
C THR A 22 5.41 7.24 -26.86
N SER A 23 6.40 8.10 -27.12
CA SER A 23 6.28 9.17 -28.12
C SER A 23 6.03 8.67 -29.55
N ARG A 24 6.21 7.36 -29.80
CA ARG A 24 5.96 6.71 -31.10
C ARG A 24 4.61 5.97 -31.15
N GLY A 25 3.81 6.01 -30.08
CA GLY A 25 2.54 5.30 -30.02
C GLY A 25 2.65 3.83 -29.58
N GLU A 26 3.83 3.39 -29.14
CA GLU A 26 4.06 2.00 -28.73
C GLU A 26 3.68 1.79 -27.25
N LEU A 27 3.32 0.56 -26.90
CA LEU A 27 3.01 0.18 -25.52
C LEU A 27 4.29 0.12 -24.68
N LEU A 28 4.35 0.92 -23.62
CA LEU A 28 5.34 0.83 -22.56
C LEU A 28 4.69 0.25 -21.31
N VAL A 29 5.17 -0.91 -20.85
CA VAL A 29 4.67 -1.55 -19.62
C VAL A 29 5.64 -1.28 -18.48
N ILE A 30 5.16 -0.62 -17.43
CA ILE A 30 5.84 -0.51 -16.14
C ILE A 30 5.36 -1.68 -15.28
N LYS A 31 6.23 -2.68 -15.11
CA LYS A 31 5.92 -3.85 -14.29
C LYS A 31 5.79 -3.45 -12.82
N ASN A 32 4.80 -3.98 -12.11
CA ASN A 32 4.60 -3.70 -10.68
C ASN A 32 4.55 -2.19 -10.35
N ALA A 33 3.84 -1.40 -11.16
CA ALA A 33 3.75 0.04 -11.00
C ALA A 33 2.98 0.46 -9.73
N VAL A 34 2.02 -0.36 -9.31
CA VAL A 34 1.20 -0.15 -8.11
C VAL A 34 1.29 -1.38 -7.23
N CYS A 35 1.44 -1.18 -5.93
CA CYS A 35 1.30 -2.25 -4.94
C CYS A 35 0.05 -2.03 -4.07
N LEU A 36 -0.63 -3.13 -3.78
CA LEU A 36 -1.82 -3.17 -2.93
C LEU A 36 -1.60 -4.22 -1.84
N HIS A 37 -1.84 -3.83 -0.59
CA HIS A 37 -1.81 -4.74 0.54
C HIS A 37 -2.70 -4.26 1.68
N GLU A 38 -3.04 -5.17 2.59
CA GLU A 38 -3.56 -4.78 3.90
C GLU A 38 -2.41 -4.68 4.91
N GLU A 39 -2.52 -3.80 5.88
CA GLU A 39 -1.63 -3.79 7.03
C GLU A 39 -2.37 -3.48 8.33
N ASP A 40 -1.78 -3.96 9.43
CA ASP A 40 -2.28 -3.68 10.76
C ASP A 40 -2.11 -2.19 11.10
N ALA A 41 -3.19 -1.58 11.57
CA ALA A 41 -3.23 -0.17 11.96
C ALA A 41 -3.53 -0.03 13.46
N GLY A 42 -2.99 -0.94 14.28
CA GLY A 42 -3.13 -0.90 15.73
C GLY A 42 -4.53 -1.21 16.25
N ILE A 43 -4.93 -0.55 17.34
CA ILE A 43 -6.26 -0.73 17.94
C ILE A 43 -7.27 0.15 17.20
N LEU A 44 -8.34 -0.46 16.69
CA LEU A 44 -9.48 0.29 16.14
C LEU A 44 -10.28 0.92 17.27
N TRP A 45 -10.68 0.10 18.23
CA TRP A 45 -11.35 0.55 19.45
C TRP A 45 -11.11 -0.43 20.59
N LYS A 46 -11.19 0.10 21.81
CA LYS A 46 -11.16 -0.67 23.05
C LYS A 46 -12.14 -0.07 24.04
N HIS A 47 -12.92 -0.92 24.69
CA HIS A 47 -13.81 -0.53 25.77
C HIS A 47 -13.55 -1.41 27.00
N THR A 48 -13.63 -0.82 28.19
CA THR A 48 -13.52 -1.54 29.46
C THR A 48 -14.51 -0.92 30.42
N ASP A 49 -15.63 -1.61 30.64
CA ASP A 49 -16.60 -1.21 31.65
C ASP A 49 -16.11 -1.67 33.02
N ARG A 50 -15.98 -0.77 34.00
CA ARG A 50 -15.56 -1.13 35.36
C ARG A 50 -16.54 -2.08 36.06
N ARG A 51 -17.81 -2.10 35.65
CA ARG A 51 -18.87 -2.94 36.23
C ARG A 51 -18.86 -4.37 35.65
N LEU A 52 -18.29 -4.55 34.46
CA LEU A 52 -18.22 -5.83 33.76
C LEU A 52 -16.74 -6.26 33.66
N ASN A 53 -16.38 -7.42 34.18
CA ASN A 53 -14.98 -7.87 34.17
C ASN A 53 -14.52 -8.43 32.82
N ASN A 54 -14.99 -7.83 31.72
CA ASN A 54 -14.75 -8.28 30.35
C ASN A 54 -14.38 -7.08 29.43
N PRO A 55 -13.08 -6.84 29.19
CA PRO A 55 -12.65 -5.80 28.25
C PRO A 55 -12.85 -6.26 26.80
N GLU A 56 -13.33 -5.35 25.96
CA GLU A 56 -13.47 -5.60 24.52
C GLU A 56 -12.43 -4.79 23.73
N VAL A 57 -11.84 -5.43 22.72
CA VAL A 57 -10.86 -4.81 21.82
C VAL A 57 -11.06 -5.32 20.39
N ARG A 58 -10.90 -4.43 19.41
CA ARG A 58 -10.82 -4.78 17.98
C ARG A 58 -9.60 -4.09 17.37
N ARG A 59 -8.90 -4.79 16.48
CA ARG A 59 -7.76 -4.24 15.75
C ARG A 59 -8.23 -3.53 14.49
N SER A 60 -7.55 -2.45 14.14
CA SER A 60 -7.75 -1.75 12.87
C SER A 60 -6.85 -2.37 11.82
N ARG A 61 -7.32 -2.37 10.59
CA ARG A 61 -6.53 -2.68 9.41
C ARG A 61 -6.80 -1.62 8.36
N ARG A 62 -5.79 -1.26 7.58
CA ARG A 62 -5.95 -0.37 6.44
C ARG A 62 -5.56 -1.09 5.16
N LEU A 63 -6.32 -0.83 4.11
CA LEU A 63 -5.96 -1.16 2.75
C LEU A 63 -5.04 -0.04 2.26
N VAL A 64 -3.86 -0.40 1.76
CA VAL A 64 -2.89 0.53 1.21
C VAL A 64 -2.84 0.32 -0.29
N ILE A 65 -2.97 1.42 -1.05
CA ILE A 65 -2.71 1.44 -2.49
C ILE A 65 -1.62 2.48 -2.73
N SER A 66 -0.49 2.04 -3.29
CA SER A 66 0.66 2.94 -3.44
C SER A 66 1.42 2.79 -4.74
N SER A 67 2.09 3.88 -5.11
CA SER A 67 3.02 3.96 -6.22
C SER A 67 4.17 4.92 -5.90
N ILE A 68 5.34 4.67 -6.51
CA ILE A 68 6.51 5.55 -6.40
C ILE A 68 6.84 6.10 -7.78
N ALA A 69 7.03 7.40 -7.87
CA ALA A 69 7.45 8.09 -9.09
C ALA A 69 8.76 8.85 -8.87
N THR A 70 9.72 8.63 -9.76
CA THR A 70 10.94 9.43 -9.84
C THR A 70 10.77 10.55 -10.86
N ILE A 71 11.04 11.80 -10.44
CA ILE A 71 11.13 12.97 -11.33
C ILE A 71 12.50 13.57 -11.12
N GLU A 72 13.39 13.38 -12.10
CA GLU A 72 14.81 13.74 -12.00
C GLU A 72 15.45 13.19 -10.71
N ASN A 73 15.86 14.06 -9.79
CA ASN A 73 16.58 13.70 -8.56
C ASN A 73 15.66 13.50 -7.34
N TYR A 74 14.35 13.38 -7.53
CA TYR A 74 13.37 13.22 -6.45
C TYR A 74 12.50 11.98 -6.64
N GLU A 75 12.26 11.29 -5.53
CA GLU A 75 11.29 10.20 -5.41
C GLU A 75 10.06 10.65 -4.63
N TYR A 76 8.89 10.35 -5.18
CA TYR A 76 7.58 10.66 -4.56
C TYR A 76 6.81 9.36 -4.34
N GLY A 77 6.51 9.07 -3.08
CA GLY A 77 5.61 7.98 -2.70
C GLY A 77 4.19 8.48 -2.49
N PHE A 78 3.24 7.94 -3.24
CA PHE A 78 1.82 8.23 -3.11
C PHE A 78 1.14 7.05 -2.43
N PHE A 79 0.44 7.30 -1.32
CA PHE A 79 -0.22 6.26 -0.52
C PHE A 79 -1.65 6.68 -0.24
N TRP A 80 -2.59 5.79 -0.54
CA TRP A 80 -4.00 5.89 -0.21
C TRP A 80 -4.39 4.80 0.79
#